data_AF-A0A947R8E4-F1
#
_entry.id   AF-A0A947R8E4-F1
#
_cell.length_a   1.000
_cell.length_b   1.000
_cell.length_c   1.000
_cell.angle_alpha   90.00
_cell.angle_beta   90.00
_cell.angle_gamma   90.00
#
_symmetry.space_group_name_H-M   'P 1'
#
loop_
_entity.id
_entity.type
_entity.pdbx_description
1 polymer ?
#
loop_
_entity_poly.entity_id
_entity_poly.type
_entity_poly.pdbx_seq_one_letter_code
_entity_poly.pdbx_strand_id
1 'polypeptide(L)'
;MFQRDQLTIGDWILYYILMVIPLVNIVIFLMILFSSTVNKTLKNMLWTSVLAFIIVLALLFTVLSPLLYDLWSLVQSYLPY
;
A
#
# COMPACT_ATOMS: atom_id res chain seq x y z
N MET A 1 -18.83 -9.79 5.94
CA MET A 1 -17.61 -10.58 6.20
C MET A 1 -16.73 -9.95 7.27
N PHE A 2 -16.36 -8.67 7.16
CA PHE A 2 -15.29 -8.11 8.00
C PHE A 2 -15.62 -7.77 9.45
N GLN A 3 -16.80 -8.10 9.95
CA GLN A 3 -17.20 -7.82 11.34
C GLN A 3 -16.91 -8.99 12.31
N ARG A 4 -16.50 -10.16 11.79
CA ARG A 4 -16.15 -11.31 12.62
C ARG A 4 -14.80 -11.07 13.31
N ASP A 5 -14.64 -11.51 14.56
CA ASP A 5 -13.36 -11.40 15.30
C ASP A 5 -12.24 -12.28 14.71
N GLN A 6 -12.61 -13.40 14.10
CA GLN A 6 -11.70 -14.25 13.35
C GLN A 6 -12.16 -14.34 11.90
N LEU A 7 -11.30 -13.89 10.99
CA LEU A 7 -11.54 -13.98 9.55
C LEU A 7 -11.18 -15.38 9.07
N THR A 8 -12.08 -15.98 8.30
CA THR A 8 -11.83 -17.26 7.65
C THR A 8 -10.96 -17.07 6.40
N ILE A 9 -10.38 -18.16 5.88
CA ILE A 9 -9.63 -18.13 4.61
C ILE A 9 -10.49 -17.57 3.47
N GLY A 10 -11.79 -17.90 3.44
CA GLY A 10 -12.72 -17.37 2.44
C GLY A 10 -12.91 -15.85 2.54
N ASP A 11 -12.91 -15.30 3.75
CA ASP A 11 -12.99 -13.84 3.96
C ASP A 11 -11.73 -13.13 3.43
N TRP A 12 -10.56 -13.76 3.58
CA TRP A 12 -9.29 -13.24 3.02
C TRP A 12 -9.24 -13.32 1.50
N ILE A 13 -9.67 -14.43 0.91
CA ILE A 13 -9.74 -14.58 -0.55
C ILE A 13 -10.67 -13.50 -1.14
N LEU A 14 -11.86 -13.33 -0.56
CA LEU A 14 -12.81 -12.32 -1.02
C LEU A 14 -12.24 -10.92 -0.86
N TYR A 15 -11.56 -10.62 0.26
CA TYR A 15 -10.83 -9.37 0.42
C TYR A 15 -9.85 -9.12 -0.73
N TYR A 16 -8.97 -10.08 -1.02
CA TYR A 16 -7.99 -9.90 -2.09
C TYR A 16 -8.63 -9.72 -3.47
N ILE A 17 -9.71 -10.45 -3.77
CA ILE A 17 -10.47 -10.26 -5.02
C ILE A 17 -11.02 -8.83 -5.12
N LEU A 18 -11.60 -8.30 -4.04
CA LEU A 18 -12.11 -6.93 -4.02
C LEU A 18 -11.01 -5.88 -4.20
N MET A 19 -9.80 -6.16 -3.69
CA MET A 19 -8.65 -5.27 -3.79
C MET A 19 -8.05 -5.20 -5.20
N VAL A 20 -8.33 -6.18 -6.08
CA VAL A 20 -7.87 -6.15 -7.48
C VAL A 20 -8.55 -5.05 -8.28
N ILE A 21 -9.81 -4.73 -7.98
CA ILE A 21 -10.57 -3.71 -8.70
C ILE A 21 -10.24 -2.33 -8.11
N PRO A 22 -9.59 -1.40 -8.84
CA PRO A 22 -9.00 -0.20 -8.23
C PRO A 22 -9.99 0.71 -7.48
N LEU A 23 -11.16 0.97 -8.08
CA LEU A 23 -12.18 1.80 -7.45
C LEU A 23 -12.80 1.14 -6.22
N VAL A 24 -13.05 -0.17 -6.29
CA VAL A 24 -13.60 -0.95 -5.17
C VAL A 24 -12.59 -1.02 -4.04
N ASN A 25 -11.31 -1.20 -4.35
CA ASN A 25 -10.21 -1.19 -3.39
C ASN A 25 -10.23 0.11 -2.56
N ILE A 26 -10.26 1.28 -3.20
CA ILE A 26 -10.28 2.57 -2.47
C ILE A 26 -11.52 2.65 -1.55
N VAL A 27 -12.71 2.34 -2.06
CA VAL A 27 -13.95 2.43 -1.28
C VAL A 27 -13.94 1.46 -0.10
N ILE A 28 -13.58 0.20 -0.32
CA ILE A 28 -13.50 -0.83 0.73
C ILE A 28 -12.42 -0.50 1.75
N PHE A 29 -11.27 0.02 1.29
CA PHE A 29 -10.18 0.44 2.16
C PHE A 29 -10.63 1.54 3.12
N LEU A 30 -11.23 2.62 2.61
CA LEU A 30 -11.74 3.73 3.43
C LEU A 30 -12.85 3.26 4.37
N MET A 31 -13.78 2.43 3.86
CA MET A 31 -14.86 1.86 4.68
C MET A 31 -14.31 1.06 5.87
N ILE A 32 -13.31 0.20 5.66
CA ILE A 32 -12.69 -0.60 6.74
C ILE A 32 -11.93 0.30 7.72
N LEU A 33 -11.16 1.26 7.20
CA LEU A 33 -10.29 2.11 8.02
C LEU A 33 -11.10 3.01 8.97
N PHE A 34 -12.20 3.59 8.47
CA PHE A 34 -13.04 4.50 9.25
C PHE A 34 -14.17 3.80 10.02
N SER A 35 -14.47 2.54 9.73
CA SER A 35 -15.47 1.82 10.51
C SER A 35 -14.95 1.47 11.92
N SER A 36 -15.83 1.62 12.90
CA SER A 36 -15.60 1.23 14.31
C SER A 36 -15.97 -0.23 14.60
N THR A 37 -16.67 -0.89 13.67
CA THR A 37 -17.24 -2.24 13.87
C THR A 37 -16.51 -3.34 13.10
N VAL A 38 -15.40 -3.01 12.45
CA VAL A 38 -14.61 -3.95 11.63
C VAL A 38 -13.57 -4.67 12.47
N ASN A 39 -13.25 -5.91 12.06
CA ASN A 39 -12.21 -6.75 12.61
C ASN A 39 -10.90 -5.97 12.85
N LYS A 40 -10.41 -6.05 14.09
CA LYS A 40 -9.21 -5.32 14.53
C LYS A 40 -7.96 -5.72 13.75
N THR A 41 -7.79 -7.00 13.46
CA THR A 41 -6.63 -7.52 12.69
C THR A 41 -6.62 -6.96 11.28
N LEU A 42 -7.77 -6.98 10.59
CA LEU A 42 -7.89 -6.41 9.25
C LEU A 42 -7.62 -4.90 9.25
N LYS A 43 -8.18 -4.18 10.21
CA LYS A 43 -7.97 -2.74 10.35
C LYS A 43 -6.50 -2.40 10.63
N ASN A 44 -5.85 -3.15 11.51
CA ASN A 44 -4.42 -2.98 11.79
C ASN A 44 -3.56 -3.28 10.55
N MET A 45 -3.90 -4.32 9.79
CA MET A 45 -3.22 -4.62 8.52
C MET A 45 -3.31 -3.43 7.56
N LEU A 46 -4.49 -2.80 7.40
CA LEU A 46 -4.62 -1.61 6.55
C LEU A 46 -3.77 -0.45 7.06
N TRP A 47 -3.76 -0.18 8.37
CA TRP A 47 -2.90 0.85 8.95
C TRP A 47 -1.42 0.57 8.73
N THR A 48 -1.00 -0.70 8.82
CA THR A 48 0.37 -1.10 8.47
C THR A 48 0.66 -0.85 7.00
N SER A 49 -0.29 -1.11 6.08
CA SER A 49 -0.12 -0.78 4.66
C SER A 49 0.01 0.72 4.42
N VAL A 50 -0.78 1.57 5.11
CA VAL A 50 -0.64 3.03 5.05
C VAL A 50 0.73 3.47 5.54
N LEU A 51 1.16 2.96 6.71
CA LEU A 51 2.45 3.30 7.29
C LEU A 51 3.61 2.88 6.38
N ALA A 52 3.56 1.66 5.83
CA ALA A 52 4.56 1.16 4.89
C ALA A 52 4.62 2.03 3.63
N PHE A 53 3.47 2.44 3.08
CA PHE A 53 3.41 3.35 1.94
C PHE A 53 4.08 4.70 2.25
N ILE A 54 3.80 5.28 3.43
CA ILE A 54 4.43 6.53 3.88
C ILE A 54 5.96 6.36 4.00
N ILE A 55 6.43 5.26 4.59
CA ILE A 55 7.86 4.96 4.72
C ILE A 55 8.51 4.84 3.34
N VAL A 56 7.89 4.11 2.42
CA VAL A 56 8.40 3.95 1.05
C VAL A 56 8.46 5.29 0.32
N LEU A 57 7.44 6.14 0.45
CA LEU A 57 7.47 7.48 -0.12
C LEU A 57 8.59 8.33 0.50
N ALA A 58 8.75 8.29 1.83
CA ALA A 58 9.82 9.01 2.51
C ALA A 58 11.20 8.55 1.99
N LEU A 59 11.44 7.24 1.89
CA LEU A 59 12.67 6.68 1.35
C LEU A 59 12.87 7.04 -0.13
N LEU A 60 11.79 7.05 -0.92
CA LEU A 60 11.83 7.42 -2.33
C LEU A 60 12.33 8.87 -2.49
N PHE A 61 11.76 9.82 -1.75
CA PHE A 61 12.12 11.23 -1.90
C PHE A 61 13.45 11.59 -1.23
N THR A 62 13.82 10.94 -0.12
CA THR A 62 15.03 11.30 0.64
C THR A 62 16.28 10.55 0.22
N VAL A 63 16.17 9.28 -0.15
CA VAL A 63 17.33 8.42 -0.43
C VAL A 63 17.36 8.01 -1.88
N LEU A 64 16.28 7.44 -2.40
CA LEU A 64 16.30 6.85 -3.75
C LEU A 64 16.29 7.92 -4.86
N SER A 65 15.56 9.02 -4.70
CA SER A 65 15.48 10.06 -5.72
C SER A 65 16.84 10.74 -5.98
N PRO A 66 17.61 11.15 -4.96
CA PRO A 66 18.97 11.64 -5.18
C PRO A 66 19.87 10.59 -5.85
N LEU A 67 19.84 9.35 -5.37
CA LEU A 67 20.64 8.27 -5.96
C LEU A 67 20.30 8.02 -7.43
N LEU A 68 19.01 8.03 -7.79
CA LEU A 68 18.54 7.87 -9.16
C LEU A 68 18.96 9.05 -10.04
N TYR A 69 18.92 10.27 -9.51
CA TYR A 69 19.39 11.46 -10.22
C TYR A 69 20.90 11.37 -10.51
N ASP A 70 21.70 11.02 -9.50
CA ASP A 70 23.15 10.88 -9.66
C ASP A 70 23.50 9.77 -10.66
N LEU A 71 22.84 8.61 -10.56
CA LEU A 71 22.99 7.52 -11.52
C LEU A 71 22.60 7.93 -12.94
N TRP A 72 21.50 8.66 -13.09
CA TRP A 72 21.07 9.16 -14.39
C TRP A 72 22.07 10.14 -14.99
N SER A 73 22.61 11.05 -14.18
CA SER A 73 23.64 12.01 -14.60
C SER A 73 24.93 11.30 -15.06
N LEU A 74 25.32 10.24 -14.34
CA LEU A 74 26.46 9.40 -14.71
C LEU A 74 26.21 8.75 -16.07
N VAL A 75 25.06 8.12 -16.27
CA VAL A 75 24.70 7.47 -17.54
C VAL A 75 24.75 8.47 -18.69
N GLN A 76 24.22 9.68 -18.50
CA GLN A 76 24.28 10.73 -19.52
C GLN A 76 25.73 11.13 -19.86
N SER A 77 26.64 11.15 -18.89
CA SER A 77 28.05 11.47 -19.14
C SER A 77 28.78 10.46 -20.03
N TYR A 78 28.29 9.21 -20.08
CA TYR A 78 28.85 8.14 -20.91
C TYR A 78 28.11 7.94 -22.24
N LEU A 79 26.97 8.61 -22.46
CA LEU A 79 26.22 8.55 -23.71
C LEU A 79 26.62 9.75 -24.60
N PRO A 80 27.13 9.53 -25.83
CA PRO A 80 27.74 10.58 -26.65
C PRO A 80 26.74 11.48 -27.41
N TYR A 81 25.48 11.57 -26.98
CA TYR A 81 24.41 12.33 -27.66
C TYR A 81 23.87 13.45 -26.80
#